data_AF-A0A0J7K153-F1
#
_entry.id   AF-A0A0J7K153-F1
#
_cell.length_a   1.000
_cell.length_b   1.000
_cell.length_c   1.000
_cell.angle_alpha   90.00
_cell.angle_beta   90.00
_cell.angle_gamma   90.00
#
_symmetry.space_group_name_H-M   'P 1'
#
loop_
_entity.id
_entity.type
_entity.pdbx_description
1 polymer ?
#
loop_
_entity_poly.entity_id
_entity_poly.type
_entity_poly.pdbx_seq_one_letter_code
_entity_poly.pdbx_strand_id
1 'polypeptide(L)'
;MSETWLRPGITDAMVRLPGYTLHRCDRESRTGGGVAFYLLDMLRAVILKSSTGSPAMRPEFIIAEILFKDTSKFLLAVVYRLPNSGYLNKFFLQFLEFQADYRHSIILGDFNADMHQCTFDSHQLNTFVTAFGLYLVPFGSTHHLRNSSTLLDLCIIDDSDKLVDYG
;
A
#
# COMPACT_ATOMS: atom_id res chain seq x y z
N MET A 1 0.60 -5.68 -3.68
CA MET A 1 1.20 -6.86 -3.03
C MET A 1 2.21 -6.38 -2.00
N SER A 2 2.07 -6.86 -0.77
CA SER A 2 3.04 -6.76 0.33
C SER A 2 3.83 -8.07 0.43
N GLU A 3 4.99 -8.03 1.09
CA GLU A 3 5.89 -9.18 1.24
C GLU A 3 6.16 -9.93 -0.07
N THR A 4 6.83 -9.28 -1.02
CA THR A 4 7.15 -9.92 -2.30
C THR A 4 8.28 -10.94 -2.20
N TRP A 5 9.14 -10.81 -1.18
CA TRP A 5 10.38 -11.57 -1.00
C TRP A 5 11.34 -11.50 -2.20
N LEU A 6 11.09 -10.55 -3.10
CA LEU A 6 11.94 -10.30 -4.24
C LEU A 6 13.23 -9.60 -3.82
N ARG A 7 14.28 -9.89 -4.58
CA ARG A 7 15.62 -9.34 -4.37
C ARG A 7 16.12 -8.77 -5.70
N PRO A 8 17.08 -7.83 -5.68
CA PRO A 8 17.68 -7.29 -6.89
C PRO A 8 18.26 -8.35 -7.84
N GLY A 9 18.67 -9.52 -7.31
CA GLY A 9 19.16 -10.64 -8.12
C GLY A 9 18.07 -11.44 -8.86
N ILE A 10 16.80 -11.29 -8.50
CA ILE A 10 15.67 -11.86 -9.24
C ILE A 10 15.31 -10.85 -10.33
N THR A 11 15.42 -11.25 -11.59
CA THR A 11 15.13 -10.35 -12.72
C THR A 11 13.63 -10.25 -12.97
N ASP A 12 13.17 -9.14 -13.56
CA ASP A 12 11.75 -8.97 -13.90
C ASP A 12 11.24 -10.06 -14.85
N ALA A 13 12.13 -10.64 -15.68
CA ALA A 13 11.80 -11.74 -16.58
C ALA A 13 11.41 -13.03 -15.83
N MET A 14 11.99 -13.29 -14.65
CA MET A 14 11.70 -14.48 -13.84
C MET A 14 10.31 -14.42 -13.19
N VAL A 15 9.79 -13.23 -12.98
CA VAL A 15 8.49 -12.98 -12.32
C VAL A 15 7.48 -12.36 -13.29
N ARG A 16 7.76 -12.40 -14.59
CA ARG A 16 6.92 -11.75 -15.60
C ARG A 16 5.53 -12.37 -15.65
N LEU A 17 4.51 -11.52 -15.56
CA LEU A 17 3.12 -11.87 -15.82
C LEU A 17 2.70 -11.31 -17.19
N PRO A 18 2.38 -12.15 -18.20
CA PRO A 18 2.00 -11.67 -19.53
C PRO A 18 0.82 -10.70 -19.50
N GLY A 19 0.92 -9.57 -20.20
CA GLY A 19 -0.09 -8.50 -20.22
C GLY A 19 0.02 -7.51 -19.06
N TYR A 20 1.01 -7.68 -18.17
CA TYR A 20 1.25 -6.82 -17.04
C TYR A 20 2.72 -6.42 -16.91
N THR A 21 2.92 -5.19 -16.48
CA THR A 21 4.20 -4.62 -16.10
C THR A 21 4.32 -4.62 -14.57
N LEU A 22 5.46 -5.10 -14.06
CA LEU A 22 5.77 -5.14 -12.63
C LEU A 22 6.45 -3.85 -12.18
N HIS A 23 5.93 -3.23 -11.13
CA HIS A 23 6.60 -2.15 -10.39
C HIS A 23 6.87 -2.63 -8.97
N ARG A 24 8.14 -2.58 -8.52
CA ARG A 24 8.55 -3.14 -7.22
C ARG A 24 9.57 -2.27 -6.49
N CYS A 25 9.59 -2.42 -5.17
CA CYS A 25 10.59 -1.89 -4.26
C CYS A 25 11.06 -3.05 -3.38
N ASP A 26 12.23 -3.60 -3.72
CA ASP A 26 12.81 -4.75 -3.05
C ASP A 26 13.54 -4.33 -1.76
N ARG A 27 13.58 -5.23 -0.77
CA ARG A 27 14.37 -5.03 0.45
C ARG A 27 15.79 -5.55 0.25
N GLU A 28 16.78 -4.69 0.42
CA GLU A 28 18.20 -5.04 0.19
C GLU A 28 18.88 -5.72 1.39
N SER A 29 18.49 -5.38 2.63
CA SER A 29 19.31 -5.63 3.82
C SER A 29 18.90 -6.82 4.69
N ARG A 30 17.73 -7.45 4.48
CA ARG A 30 17.23 -8.58 5.29
C ARG A 30 16.39 -9.57 4.47
N THR A 31 16.13 -10.75 5.05
CA THR A 31 15.13 -11.72 4.56
C THR A 31 13.70 -11.21 4.76
N GLY A 32 12.86 -11.41 3.74
CA GLY A 32 11.44 -11.05 3.76
C GLY A 32 11.17 -9.56 3.53
N GLY A 33 9.92 -9.20 3.26
CA GLY A 33 9.49 -7.86 2.88
C GLY A 33 9.45 -7.64 1.37
N GLY A 34 9.55 -6.38 0.96
CA GLY A 34 9.35 -5.91 -0.41
C GLY A 34 7.88 -5.60 -0.69
N VAL A 35 7.64 -4.59 -1.52
CA VAL A 35 6.30 -4.25 -2.03
C VAL A 35 6.33 -4.20 -3.55
N ALA A 36 5.21 -4.55 -4.17
CA ALA A 36 5.05 -4.42 -5.61
C ALA A 36 3.59 -4.34 -6.04
N PHE A 37 3.37 -3.91 -7.27
CA PHE A 37 2.11 -4.07 -7.98
C PHE A 37 2.36 -4.44 -9.44
N TYR A 38 1.43 -5.20 -10.00
CA TYR A 38 1.32 -5.41 -11.43
C TYR A 38 0.32 -4.42 -12.00
N LEU A 39 0.65 -3.83 -13.14
CA LEU A 39 -0.21 -2.93 -13.88
C LEU A 39 -0.43 -3.48 -15.27
N LEU A 40 -1.66 -3.44 -15.78
CA LEU A 40 -1.94 -3.82 -17.17
C LEU A 40 -1.10 -2.98 -18.14
N ASP A 41 -0.51 -3.60 -19.17
CA ASP A 41 0.41 -2.94 -20.11
C ASP A 41 -0.22 -1.76 -20.89
N MET A 42 -1.55 -1.71 -20.95
CA MET A 42 -2.29 -0.61 -21.57
C MET A 42 -2.41 0.65 -20.71
N LEU A 43 -2.04 0.55 -19.42
CA LEU A 43 -1.98 1.66 -18.48
C LEU A 43 -0.53 2.06 -18.26
N ARG A 44 -0.32 3.28 -17.79
CA ARG A 44 1.02 3.79 -17.50
C ARG A 44 1.13 4.16 -16.03
N ALA A 45 2.21 3.75 -15.39
CA ALA A 45 2.57 4.23 -14.05
C ALA A 45 3.79 5.16 -14.11
N VAL A 46 3.77 6.18 -13.25
CA VAL A 46 4.93 7.00 -12.90
C VAL A 46 5.18 6.84 -11.41
N ILE A 47 6.34 6.31 -11.03
CA ILE A 47 6.71 6.17 -9.62
C ILE A 47 7.10 7.54 -9.07
N LEU A 48 6.27 8.09 -8.18
CA LEU A 48 6.49 9.39 -7.55
C LEU A 48 7.47 9.24 -6.37
N LYS A 49 7.32 8.14 -5.61
CA LYS A 49 8.16 7.84 -4.47
C LYS A 49 8.21 6.35 -4.18
N SER A 50 9.34 5.88 -3.67
CA SER A 50 9.45 4.58 -3.02
C SER A 50 10.25 4.68 -1.72
N SER A 51 10.16 3.65 -0.91
CA SER A 51 10.99 3.45 0.28
C SER A 51 12.40 2.93 -0.04
N THR A 52 12.84 2.91 -1.30
CA THR A 52 14.16 2.40 -1.71
C THR A 52 15.27 3.08 -0.90
N GLY A 53 16.21 2.29 -0.36
CA GLY A 53 17.30 2.79 0.47
C GLY A 53 16.88 3.29 1.87
N SER A 54 15.63 3.10 2.28
CA SER A 54 15.19 3.48 3.63
C SER A 54 15.86 2.61 4.70
N PRO A 55 16.15 3.17 5.89
CA PRO A 55 16.62 2.39 7.03
C PRO A 55 15.70 1.22 7.38
N ALA A 56 16.28 0.17 7.96
CA ALA A 56 15.51 -0.94 8.51
C ALA A 56 14.45 -0.47 9.52
N MET A 57 13.36 -1.23 9.66
CA MET A 57 12.22 -0.94 10.54
C MET A 57 11.37 0.29 10.18
N ARG A 58 11.29 0.62 8.89
CA ARG A 58 10.33 1.59 8.36
C ARG A 58 9.30 0.90 7.47
N PRO A 59 8.12 1.50 7.27
CA PRO A 59 7.19 1.04 6.25
C PRO A 59 7.89 1.02 4.89
N GLU A 60 7.67 -0.06 4.16
CA GLU A 60 8.04 -0.20 2.76
C GLU A 60 6.86 0.21 1.91
N PHE A 61 7.10 1.00 0.87
CA PHE A 61 6.02 1.49 0.05
C PHE A 61 6.47 1.89 -1.35
N ILE A 62 5.49 1.94 -2.25
CA ILE A 62 5.57 2.61 -3.54
C ILE A 62 4.36 3.54 -3.62
N ILE A 63 4.60 4.79 -3.98
CA ILE A 63 3.57 5.77 -4.37
C ILE A 63 3.75 6.02 -5.86
N ALA A 64 2.69 5.78 -6.63
CA ALA A 64 2.68 5.88 -8.07
C ALA A 64 1.47 6.66 -8.56
N GLU A 65 1.68 7.49 -9.57
CA GLU A 65 0.61 8.02 -10.40
C GLU A 65 0.27 6.97 -11.46
N ILE A 66 -1.01 6.58 -11.54
CA ILE A 66 -1.51 5.73 -12.60
C ILE A 66 -2.29 6.58 -13.59
N LEU A 67 -1.92 6.50 -14.86
CA LEU A 67 -2.54 7.24 -15.96
C LEU A 67 -3.40 6.30 -16.80
N PHE A 68 -4.63 6.76 -17.06
CA PHE A 68 -5.54 6.14 -18.01
C PHE A 68 -5.42 6.80 -19.39
N LYS A 69 -6.02 6.15 -20.39
CA LYS A 69 -5.96 6.60 -21.80
C LYS A 69 -6.63 7.96 -22.04
N ASP A 70 -7.61 8.30 -21.22
CA ASP A 70 -8.42 9.52 -21.30
C ASP A 70 -7.82 10.68 -20.50
N THR A 71 -6.52 10.65 -20.20
CA THR A 71 -5.79 11.63 -19.36
C THR A 71 -6.20 11.68 -17.89
N SER A 72 -7.21 10.91 -17.47
CA SER A 72 -7.51 10.77 -16.06
C SER A 72 -6.37 10.07 -15.33
N LYS A 73 -6.19 10.41 -14.06
CA LYS A 73 -5.11 9.89 -13.24
C LYS A 73 -5.58 9.67 -11.81
N PHE A 74 -5.01 8.67 -11.16
CA PHE A 74 -5.22 8.45 -9.73
C PHE A 74 -3.91 8.12 -9.03
N LEU A 75 -3.86 8.42 -7.74
CA LEU A 75 -2.72 8.16 -6.88
C LEU A 75 -2.87 6.78 -6.24
N LEU A 76 -1.90 5.90 -6.47
CA LEU A 76 -1.82 4.59 -5.86
C LEU A 76 -0.68 4.57 -4.85
N ALA A 77 -0.95 4.11 -3.64
CA ALA A 77 0.08 3.71 -2.69
C ALA A 77 -0.05 2.22 -2.34
N VAL A 78 1.05 1.49 -2.44
CA VAL A 78 1.15 0.11 -1.94
C VAL A 78 2.11 0.11 -0.76
N VAL A 79 1.68 -0.43 0.37
CA VAL A 79 2.40 -0.36 1.64
C VAL A 79 2.58 -1.74 2.25
N TYR A 80 3.71 -1.92 2.91
CA TYR A 80 3.97 -3.01 3.84
C TYR A 80 4.65 -2.43 5.07
N ARG A 81 4.01 -2.55 6.23
CA ARG A 81 4.60 -2.16 7.51
C ARG A 81 4.99 -3.42 8.26
N LEU A 82 6.23 -3.49 8.76
CA LEU A 82 6.63 -4.60 9.63
C LEU A 82 5.87 -4.53 10.97
N PRO A 83 5.61 -5.67 11.62
CA PRO A 83 5.08 -5.69 12.98
C PRO A 83 5.92 -4.82 13.92
N ASN A 84 5.23 -4.02 14.76
CA ASN A 84 5.85 -3.13 15.76
C ASN A 84 6.84 -2.09 15.19
N SER A 85 6.73 -1.73 13.90
CA SER A 85 7.56 -0.68 13.30
C SER A 85 6.92 0.71 13.44
N GLY A 86 7.70 1.73 13.78
CA GLY A 86 7.20 3.11 13.86
C GLY A 86 7.04 3.78 12.48
N TYR A 87 6.97 5.11 12.49
CA TYR A 87 7.11 5.98 11.29
C TYR A 87 5.98 5.95 10.26
N LEU A 88 4.83 5.36 10.57
CA LEU A 88 3.67 5.38 9.68
C LEU A 88 3.20 6.81 9.38
N ASN A 89 3.33 7.72 10.36
CA ASN A 89 3.06 9.14 10.19
C ASN A 89 3.91 9.81 9.09
N LYS A 90 5.17 9.40 8.89
CA LYS A 90 6.00 9.95 7.82
C LYS A 90 5.50 9.52 6.45
N PHE A 91 5.08 8.26 6.33
CA PHE A 91 4.43 7.78 5.12
C PHE A 91 3.12 8.54 4.85
N PHE A 92 2.28 8.73 5.87
CA PHE A 92 1.03 9.48 5.74
C PHE A 92 1.24 10.91 5.25
N LEU A 93 2.16 11.66 5.85
CA LEU A 93 2.47 13.02 5.41
C LEU A 93 2.93 13.06 3.96
N GLN A 94 3.81 12.12 3.59
CA GLN A 94 4.30 12.00 2.22
C GLN A 94 3.19 11.63 1.22
N PHE A 95 2.25 10.76 1.61
CA PHE A 95 1.10 10.45 0.78
C PHE A 95 0.20 11.67 0.58
N LEU A 96 -0.09 12.42 1.64
CA LEU A 96 -0.94 13.61 1.59
C LEU A 96 -0.34 14.74 0.75
N GLU A 97 0.98 14.91 0.76
CA GLU A 97 1.69 15.85 -0.11
C GLU A 97 1.36 15.61 -1.58
N PHE A 98 1.35 14.34 -2.02
CA PHE A 98 0.96 14.02 -3.39
C PHE A 98 -0.56 14.08 -3.57
N GLN A 99 -1.34 13.56 -2.62
CA GLN A 99 -2.80 13.43 -2.74
C GLN A 99 -3.50 14.76 -3.06
N ALA A 100 -2.95 15.89 -2.61
CA ALA A 100 -3.46 17.23 -2.92
C ALA A 100 -3.63 17.50 -4.44
N ASP A 101 -2.83 16.85 -5.30
CA ASP A 101 -2.88 17.00 -6.76
C ASP A 101 -3.79 15.97 -7.47
N TYR A 102 -4.49 15.11 -6.70
CA TYR A 102 -5.30 14.03 -7.25
C TYR A 102 -6.73 14.05 -6.72
N ARG A 103 -7.67 13.89 -7.65
CA ARG A 103 -9.10 13.70 -7.36
C ARG A 103 -9.43 12.29 -6.88
N HIS A 104 -8.55 11.32 -7.13
CA HIS A 104 -8.76 9.91 -6.85
C HIS A 104 -7.49 9.35 -6.21
N SER A 105 -7.62 8.69 -5.07
CA SER A 105 -6.47 8.06 -4.42
C SER A 105 -6.84 6.80 -3.66
N ILE A 106 -5.91 5.85 -3.64
CA ILE A 106 -6.06 4.57 -2.96
C ILE A 106 -4.74 4.21 -2.28
N ILE A 107 -4.82 3.80 -1.00
CA ILE A 107 -3.75 3.15 -0.26
C ILE A 107 -4.15 1.69 -0.03
N LEU A 108 -3.28 0.76 -0.39
CA LEU A 108 -3.47 -0.68 -0.21
C LEU A 108 -2.25 -1.26 0.50
N GLY A 109 -2.44 -2.19 1.41
CA GLY A 109 -1.29 -2.87 2.00
C GLY A 109 -1.56 -3.63 3.27
N ASP A 110 -0.54 -4.35 3.71
CA ASP A 110 -0.48 -4.96 5.03
C ASP A 110 0.18 -3.97 6.00
N PHE A 111 -0.60 -3.51 6.97
CA PHE A 111 -0.15 -2.55 7.97
C PHE A 111 0.39 -3.22 9.24
N ASN A 112 0.24 -4.54 9.38
CA ASN A 112 0.50 -5.28 10.62
C ASN A 112 -0.05 -4.55 11.85
N ALA A 113 -1.26 -4.00 11.73
CA ALA A 113 -1.97 -3.25 12.74
C ALA A 113 -3.41 -3.74 12.77
N ASP A 114 -3.77 -4.51 13.81
CA ASP A 114 -5.09 -5.13 13.89
C ASP A 114 -6.18 -4.10 14.17
N MET A 115 -7.03 -3.85 13.16
CA MET A 115 -8.12 -2.89 13.25
C MET A 115 -9.30 -3.37 14.11
N HIS A 116 -9.36 -4.65 14.47
CA HIS A 116 -10.34 -5.15 15.44
C HIS A 116 -9.98 -4.83 16.90
N GLN A 117 -8.74 -4.43 17.16
CA GLN A 117 -8.26 -4.11 18.50
C GLN A 117 -8.06 -2.60 18.63
N CYS A 118 -8.27 -2.07 19.85
CA CYS A 118 -7.95 -0.68 20.17
C CYS A 118 -6.50 -0.60 20.64
N THR A 119 -5.57 -0.43 19.70
CA THR A 119 -4.13 -0.31 19.94
C THR A 119 -3.65 1.08 19.51
N PHE A 120 -2.41 1.43 19.84
CA PHE A 120 -1.80 2.67 19.35
C PHE A 120 -1.81 2.73 17.81
N ASP A 121 -1.49 1.63 17.14
CA ASP A 121 -1.38 1.57 15.69
C ASP A 121 -2.74 1.69 15.00
N SER A 122 -3.76 0.96 15.48
CA SER A 122 -5.11 1.05 14.92
C SER A 122 -5.77 2.40 15.22
N HIS A 123 -5.49 3.00 16.38
CA HIS A 123 -5.92 4.37 16.67
C HIS A 123 -5.24 5.37 15.74
N GLN A 124 -3.93 5.27 15.51
CA GLN A 124 -3.20 6.14 14.59
C GLN A 124 -3.74 6.04 13.16
N LEU A 125 -4.05 4.84 12.67
CA LEU A 125 -4.68 4.61 11.37
C LEU A 125 -6.07 5.25 11.29
N ASN A 126 -6.92 5.01 12.29
CA ASN A 126 -8.26 5.62 12.33
C ASN A 126 -8.19 7.15 12.39
N THR A 127 -7.30 7.71 13.21
CA THR A 127 -7.08 9.16 13.27
C THR A 127 -6.65 9.71 11.91
N PHE A 128 -5.73 9.06 11.21
CA PHE A 128 -5.34 9.46 9.86
C PHE A 128 -6.53 9.42 8.90
N VAL A 129 -7.26 8.32 8.85
CA VAL A 129 -8.42 8.16 7.95
C VAL A 129 -9.45 9.25 8.21
N THR A 130 -9.87 9.43 9.47
CA THR A 130 -10.90 10.40 9.84
C THR A 130 -10.45 11.85 9.67
N ALA A 131 -9.21 12.19 10.05
CA ALA A 131 -8.72 13.57 10.02
C ALA A 131 -8.60 14.13 8.59
N PHE A 132 -8.36 13.25 7.61
CA PHE A 132 -8.20 13.65 6.21
C PHE A 132 -9.41 13.29 5.34
N GLY A 133 -10.54 12.92 5.95
CA GLY A 133 -11.78 12.60 5.22
C GLY A 133 -11.65 11.39 4.29
N LEU A 134 -10.69 10.51 4.54
CA LEU A 134 -10.53 9.27 3.79
C LEU A 134 -11.53 8.23 4.30
N TYR A 135 -11.67 7.15 3.54
CA TYR A 135 -12.55 6.04 3.88
C TYR A 135 -11.77 4.73 3.96
N LEU A 136 -11.82 4.08 5.12
CA LEU A 136 -11.31 2.72 5.29
C LEU A 136 -12.39 1.74 4.82
N VAL A 137 -12.10 1.00 3.74
CA VAL A 137 -13.01 -0.02 3.21
C VAL A 137 -13.24 -1.09 4.29
N PRO A 138 -14.50 -1.40 4.64
CA PRO A 138 -14.82 -2.22 5.81
C PRO A 138 -14.72 -3.71 5.48
N PHE A 139 -13.53 -4.16 5.10
CA PHE A 139 -13.24 -5.58 4.95
C PHE A 139 -13.42 -6.34 6.27
N GLY A 140 -13.76 -7.63 6.16
CA GLY A 140 -13.68 -8.56 7.29
C GLY A 140 -12.23 -8.83 7.71
N SER A 141 -12.02 -9.83 8.56
CA SER A 141 -10.66 -10.28 8.91
C SER A 141 -9.91 -10.74 7.65
N THR A 142 -8.64 -10.36 7.52
CA THR A 142 -7.80 -10.65 6.35
C THR A 142 -6.68 -11.64 6.66
N HIS A 143 -6.37 -11.82 7.95
CA HIS A 143 -5.40 -12.79 8.41
C HIS A 143 -6.02 -13.72 9.47
N HIS A 144 -5.90 -15.03 9.25
CA HIS A 144 -6.52 -16.06 10.07
C HIS A 144 -5.48 -17.06 10.58
N LEU A 145 -5.39 -17.16 11.90
CA LEU A 145 -4.69 -18.24 12.60
C LEU A 145 -5.74 -19.21 13.16
N ARG A 146 -5.25 -20.36 13.66
CA ARG A 146 -6.11 -21.42 14.20
C ARG A 146 -7.19 -20.92 15.18
N ASN A 147 -6.84 -19.94 16.02
CA ASN A 147 -7.68 -19.44 17.11
C ASN A 147 -7.88 -17.92 17.10
N SER A 148 -7.52 -17.22 16.01
CA SER A 148 -7.65 -15.77 15.95
C SER A 148 -7.82 -15.28 14.51
N SER A 149 -8.58 -14.22 14.34
CA SER A 149 -8.80 -13.54 13.06
C SER A 149 -8.54 -12.05 13.24
N THR A 150 -7.67 -11.48 12.43
CA THR A 150 -7.18 -10.10 12.53
C THR A 150 -7.38 -9.37 11.22
N LEU A 151 -7.65 -8.06 11.27
CA LEU A 151 -7.72 -7.21 10.08
C LEU A 151 -6.41 -6.42 9.95
N LEU A 152 -5.52 -6.90 9.08
CA LEU A 152 -4.17 -6.35 8.88
C LEU A 152 -3.98 -5.73 7.49
N ASP A 153 -4.54 -6.38 6.47
CA ASP A 153 -4.60 -5.86 5.11
C ASP A 153 -5.73 -4.83 4.96
N LEU A 154 -5.37 -3.60 4.62
CA LEU A 154 -6.29 -2.47 4.54
C LEU A 154 -6.38 -1.92 3.12
N CYS A 155 -7.57 -1.41 2.79
CA CYS A 155 -7.81 -0.56 1.64
C CYS A 155 -8.40 0.76 2.12
N ILE A 156 -7.69 1.86 1.86
CA ILE A 156 -8.11 3.21 2.21
C ILE A 156 -8.30 3.97 0.90
N ILE A 157 -9.50 4.49 0.69
CA ILE A 157 -9.86 5.26 -0.50
C ILE A 157 -10.17 6.70 -0.12
N ASP A 158 -10.20 7.58 -1.11
CA ASP A 158 -10.40 9.00 -0.86
C ASP A 158 -11.86 9.42 -0.63
N ASP A 159 -12.84 8.57 -0.98
CA ASP A 159 -14.26 8.84 -0.78
C ASP A 159 -15.07 7.52 -0.75
N SER A 160 -15.99 7.37 0.21
CA SER A 160 -16.87 6.21 0.30
C SER A 160 -17.82 6.07 -0.88
N ASP A 161 -18.24 7.18 -1.50
CA ASP A 161 -19.19 7.18 -2.61
C ASP A 161 -18.61 6.53 -3.88
N LYS A 162 -17.28 6.34 -3.92
CA LYS A 162 -16.56 5.67 -5.02
C LYS A 162 -16.49 4.16 -4.84
N LEU A 163 -16.86 3.64 -3.68
CA LEU A 163 -16.86 2.20 -3.41
C LEU A 163 -18.12 1.57 -4.03
N VAL A 164 -17.92 0.76 -5.07
CA VAL A 164 -19.03 0.07 -5.75
C VAL A 164 -19.39 -1.24 -5.04
N ASP A 165 -18.37 -2.01 -4.65
CA ASP A 165 -18.53 -3.32 -4.00
C ASP A 165 -17.25 -3.66 -3.22
N TYR A 166 -17.39 -4.51 -2.21
CA TYR A 166 -16.29 -5.09 -1.45
C TYR A 166 -16.72 -6.45 -0.88
N GLY A 167 -15.75 -7.34 -0.73
CA GLY A 167 -15.96 -8.76 -0.41
C GLY A 167 -16.82 -9.05 0.80
#